data_AF-A0A8T4P3K8-F1
#
_entry.id   AF-A0A8T4P3K8-F1
#
_cell.length_a   1.000
_cell.length_b   1.000
_cell.length_c   1.000
_cell.angle_alpha   90.00
_cell.angle_beta   90.00
_cell.angle_gamma   90.00
#
_symmetry.space_group_name_H-M   'P 1'
#
loop_
_entity.id
_entity.type
_entity.pdbx_description
1 polymer ?
#
loop_
_entity_poly.entity_id
_entity_poly.type
_entity_poly.pdbx_seq_one_letter_code
_entity_poly.pdbx_strand_id
1 'polypeptide(L)'
;SHHMLIGLGEPPKEHDEDRILKLKMSKTNPDKAILMNDSEEEIKRKIAKAYCPAKITEENPMLEYSKYLIFEKFSAIEIKRQEKFGGDLVIENYAEMEKLYREGKIHPMDLKNSVAYYINEMIKPVREKFEKDSKLKKLLETIKGFEVTR
;
A
#
# COMPACT_ATOMS: atom_id res chain seq x y z
N SER A 1 9.03 15.34 -13.32
CA SER A 1 8.16 15.39 -12.13
C SER A 1 7.70 13.98 -11.80
N HIS A 2 7.87 13.53 -10.56
CA HIS A 2 7.40 12.22 -10.10
C HIS A 2 5.96 12.32 -9.58
N HIS A 3 5.18 11.25 -9.76
CA HIS A 3 3.81 11.15 -9.24
C HIS A 3 3.82 11.16 -7.70
N MET A 4 2.95 11.98 -7.09
CA MET A 4 2.81 12.01 -5.62
C MET A 4 1.81 10.96 -5.19
N LEU A 5 2.29 9.99 -4.42
CA LEU A 5 1.48 8.90 -3.90
C LEU A 5 0.38 9.38 -2.94
N ILE A 6 -0.84 8.92 -3.16
CA ILE A 6 -1.97 9.18 -2.27
C ILE A 6 -1.88 8.37 -0.97
N GLY A 7 -2.48 8.93 0.08
CA GLY A 7 -2.63 8.27 1.38
C GLY A 7 -3.65 7.12 1.32
N LEU A 8 -3.59 6.23 2.30
CA LEU A 8 -4.49 5.07 2.38
C LEU A 8 -5.95 5.43 2.73
N GLY A 9 -6.23 6.68 3.12
CA GLY A 9 -7.56 7.11 3.55
C GLY A 9 -8.54 7.29 2.40
N GLU A 10 -9.84 7.43 2.73
CA GLU A 10 -10.85 7.85 1.76
C GLU A 10 -10.50 9.25 1.22
N PRO A 11 -10.56 9.45 -0.11
CA PRO A 11 -10.35 10.76 -0.69
C PRO A 11 -11.39 11.78 -0.18
N PRO A 12 -11.01 13.05 0.05
CA PRO A 12 -11.97 14.07 0.45
C PRO A 12 -13.02 14.29 -0.64
N LYS A 13 -14.29 14.29 -0.24
CA LYS A 13 -15.43 14.56 -1.13
C LYS A 13 -15.52 16.04 -1.53
N GLU A 14 -14.90 16.91 -0.75
CA GLU A 14 -14.91 18.36 -0.95
C GLU A 14 -13.75 18.79 -1.87
N HIS A 15 -14.04 19.73 -2.77
CA HIS A 15 -13.09 20.30 -3.73
C HIS A 15 -12.49 21.62 -3.22
N ASP A 16 -12.00 21.62 -1.98
CA ASP A 16 -11.29 22.76 -1.40
C ASP A 16 -9.83 22.82 -1.88
N GLU A 17 -9.20 23.99 -1.75
CA GLU A 17 -7.77 24.19 -2.07
C GLU A 17 -6.86 23.21 -1.29
N ASP A 18 -7.28 22.79 -0.09
CA ASP A 18 -6.58 21.82 0.76
C ASP A 18 -6.79 20.35 0.37
N ARG A 19 -7.62 20.03 -0.63
CA ARG A 19 -7.92 18.66 -1.05
C ARG A 19 -6.65 17.89 -1.39
N ILE A 20 -5.74 18.52 -2.13
CA ILE A 20 -4.44 17.94 -2.52
C ILE A 20 -3.58 17.65 -1.29
N LEU A 21 -3.65 18.48 -0.25
CA LEU A 21 -2.90 18.25 0.99
C LEU A 21 -3.47 17.06 1.79
N LYS A 22 -4.80 16.93 1.84
CA LYS A 22 -5.51 15.85 2.53
C LYS A 22 -5.36 14.49 1.82
N LEU A 23 -5.20 14.49 0.50
CA LEU A 23 -5.00 13.29 -0.33
C LEU A 23 -3.58 12.71 -0.22
N LYS A 24 -2.57 13.53 0.08
CA LYS A 24 -1.18 13.09 0.16
C LYS A 24 -0.95 12.20 1.38
N MET A 25 -0.04 11.24 1.25
CA MET A 25 0.56 10.61 2.43
C MET A 25 1.20 11.70 3.29
N SER A 26 0.75 11.80 4.54
CA SER A 26 1.31 12.69 5.54
C SER A 26 1.61 11.91 6.81
N LYS A 27 2.74 12.25 7.45
CA LYS A 27 3.14 11.68 8.75
C LYS A 27 2.12 11.98 9.86
N THR A 28 1.29 13.02 9.69
CA THR A 28 0.28 13.43 10.68
C THR A 28 -0.75 12.34 10.98
N ASN A 29 -1.00 11.40 10.07
CA ASN A 29 -1.91 10.29 10.33
C ASN A 29 -1.19 8.94 10.09
N PRO A 30 -0.71 8.28 11.17
CA PRO A 30 0.05 7.04 11.09
C PRO A 30 -0.69 5.91 10.35
N ASP A 31 -2.03 5.89 10.42
CA ASP A 31 -2.84 4.87 9.76
C ASP A 31 -3.06 5.15 8.26
N LYS A 32 -2.73 6.35 7.77
CA LYS A 32 -2.85 6.74 6.35
C LYS A 32 -1.55 6.61 5.56
N ALA A 33 -0.45 6.28 6.22
CA ALA A 33 0.87 6.16 5.59
C ALA A 33 1.56 4.86 6.00
N ILE A 34 2.19 4.19 5.03
CA ILE A 34 3.06 3.04 5.29
C ILE A 34 4.46 3.56 5.57
N LEU A 35 5.01 3.21 6.73
CA LEU A 35 6.36 3.58 7.14
C LEU A 35 7.33 2.46 6.80
N MET A 36 8.60 2.82 6.54
CA MET A 36 9.65 1.85 6.20
C MET A 36 10.02 0.91 7.36
N ASN A 37 9.67 1.31 8.58
CA ASN A 37 9.88 0.55 9.81
C ASN A 37 8.61 -0.12 10.33
N ASP A 38 7.50 -0.08 9.58
CA ASP A 38 6.29 -0.82 9.93
C ASP A 38 6.56 -2.33 9.92
N SER A 39 6.04 -3.01 10.92
CA SER A 39 5.99 -4.48 10.97
C SER A 39 5.09 -5.03 9.87
N GLU A 40 5.21 -6.34 9.61
CA GLU A 40 4.36 -7.02 8.63
C GLU A 40 2.87 -6.90 8.98
N GLU A 41 2.56 -7.02 10.27
CA GLU A 41 1.21 -6.91 10.82
C GLU A 41 0.65 -5.49 10.68
N GLU A 42 1.47 -4.46 10.91
CA GLU A 42 1.07 -3.06 10.74
C GLU A 42 0.75 -2.74 9.29
N ILE A 43 1.58 -3.20 8.34
CA ILE A 43 1.32 -3.01 6.91
C ILE A 43 0.00 -3.68 6.52
N LYS A 44 -0.21 -4.94 6.94
CA LYS A 44 -1.47 -5.65 6.70
C LYS A 44 -2.66 -4.91 7.30
N ARG A 45 -2.55 -4.43 8.54
CA ARG A 45 -3.61 -3.67 9.22
C ARG A 45 -3.95 -2.37 8.49
N LYS A 46 -2.93 -1.59 8.11
CA LYS A 46 -3.10 -0.30 7.42
C LYS A 46 -3.73 -0.49 6.05
N ILE A 47 -3.24 -1.46 5.27
CA ILE A 47 -3.79 -1.79 3.94
C ILE A 47 -5.21 -2.37 4.04
N ALA A 48 -5.50 -3.19 5.05
CA ALA A 48 -6.85 -3.69 5.30
C ALA A 48 -7.85 -2.53 5.51
N LYS A 49 -7.45 -1.49 6.23
CA LYS A 49 -8.26 -0.27 6.46
C LYS A 49 -8.27 0.71 5.28
N ALA A 50 -7.42 0.50 4.27
CA ALA A 50 -7.27 1.45 3.19
C ALA A 50 -8.55 1.59 2.35
N TYR A 51 -8.73 2.77 1.73
CA TYR A 51 -9.78 2.99 0.77
C TYR A 51 -9.57 2.07 -0.44
N CYS A 52 -10.59 1.27 -0.76
CA CYS A 52 -10.59 0.39 -1.92
C CYS A 52 -12.04 0.03 -2.30
N PRO A 53 -12.79 0.99 -2.86
CA PRO A 53 -14.14 0.74 -3.34
C PRO A 53 -14.15 -0.28 -4.49
N ALA A 54 -15.17 -1.15 -4.53
CA ALA A 54 -15.31 -2.14 -5.58
C ALA A 54 -15.56 -1.47 -6.95
N LYS A 55 -14.87 -1.95 -8.00
CA LYS A 55 -14.98 -1.49 -9.40
C LYS A 55 -14.57 -0.03 -9.68
N ILE A 56 -14.30 0.77 -8.64
CA ILE A 56 -13.87 2.15 -8.78
C ILE A 56 -12.34 2.19 -8.82
N THR A 57 -11.80 2.67 -9.94
CA THR A 57 -10.36 2.76 -10.21
C THR A 57 -9.79 4.15 -9.92
N GLU A 58 -10.64 5.16 -9.87
CA GLU A 58 -10.26 6.55 -9.61
C GLU A 58 -9.97 6.76 -8.11
N GLU A 59 -8.88 7.46 -7.82
CA GLU A 59 -8.44 7.79 -6.45
C GLU A 59 -8.42 6.56 -5.51
N ASN A 60 -8.01 5.41 -6.05
CA ASN A 60 -7.90 4.15 -5.31
C ASN A 60 -6.43 3.87 -4.92
N PRO A 61 -6.05 4.03 -3.65
CA PRO A 61 -4.67 3.84 -3.19
C PRO A 61 -4.08 2.48 -3.53
N MET A 62 -4.89 1.42 -3.55
CA MET A 62 -4.41 0.07 -3.83
C MET A 62 -3.98 -0.11 -5.27
N LEU A 63 -4.73 0.47 -6.21
CA LEU A 63 -4.37 0.46 -7.62
C LEU A 63 -3.18 1.38 -7.89
N GLU A 64 -3.13 2.53 -7.22
CA GLU A 64 -2.02 3.47 -7.34
C GLU A 64 -0.70 2.85 -6.86
N TYR A 65 -0.70 2.16 -5.72
CA TYR A 65 0.49 1.48 -5.21
C TYR A 65 0.87 0.31 -6.10
N SER A 66 -0.12 -0.40 -6.64
CA SER A 66 0.14 -1.45 -7.63
C SER A 66 0.86 -0.87 -8.85
N LYS A 67 0.39 0.26 -9.39
CA LYS A 67 0.97 0.93 -10.56
C LYS A 67 2.40 1.42 -10.32
N TYR A 68 2.60 2.23 -9.27
CA TYR A 68 3.84 3.00 -9.10
C TYR A 68 4.87 2.36 -8.17
N LEU A 69 4.51 1.32 -7.43
CA LEU A 69 5.43 0.60 -6.54
C LEU A 69 5.62 -0.85 -6.99
N ILE A 70 4.51 -1.58 -7.15
CA ILE A 70 4.58 -3.03 -7.36
C ILE A 70 5.01 -3.34 -8.79
N PHE A 71 4.32 -2.81 -9.81
CA PHE A 71 4.67 -3.04 -11.22
C PHE A 71 6.01 -2.41 -11.64
N GLU A 72 6.51 -1.42 -10.90
CA GLU A 72 7.85 -0.86 -11.12
C GLU A 72 8.97 -1.80 -10.62
N LYS A 73 8.68 -2.64 -9.62
CA LYS A 73 9.68 -3.57 -9.04
C LYS A 73 9.50 -5.02 -9.51
N PHE A 74 8.25 -5.43 -9.71
CA PHE A 74 7.88 -6.80 -10.07
C PHE A 74 7.26 -6.80 -11.46
N SER A 75 7.63 -7.79 -12.27
CA SER A 75 7.10 -7.94 -13.63
C SER A 75 5.65 -8.43 -13.67
N ALA A 76 5.14 -9.02 -12.58
CA ALA A 76 3.78 -9.50 -12.49
C ALA A 76 3.30 -9.51 -11.03
N ILE A 77 1.98 -9.45 -10.85
CA ILE A 77 1.28 -9.58 -9.59
C ILE A 77 0.47 -10.87 -9.61
N GLU A 78 0.69 -11.74 -8.62
CA GLU A 78 -0.11 -12.92 -8.36
C GLU A 78 -1.15 -12.60 -7.27
N ILE A 79 -2.43 -12.71 -7.62
CA ILE A 79 -3.55 -12.61 -6.71
C ILE A 79 -3.97 -14.02 -6.30
N LYS A 80 -3.63 -14.39 -5.08
CA LYS A 80 -4.00 -15.70 -4.51
C LYS A 80 -5.42 -15.68 -3.99
N ARG A 81 -6.28 -16.54 -4.55
CA ARG A 81 -7.70 -16.62 -4.17
C ARG A 81 -8.19 -18.06 -4.28
N GLN A 82 -9.12 -18.42 -3.40
CA GLN A 82 -9.69 -19.77 -3.39
C GLN A 82 -10.36 -20.08 -4.75
N GLU A 83 -10.32 -21.34 -5.20
CA GLU A 83 -10.92 -21.75 -6.48
C GLU A 83 -12.39 -21.33 -6.62
N LYS A 84 -13.15 -21.39 -5.52
CA LYS A 84 -14.56 -20.95 -5.46
C LYS A 84 -14.78 -19.46 -5.78
N PHE A 85 -13.72 -18.65 -5.76
CA PHE A 85 -13.73 -17.21 -6.07
C PHE A 85 -12.96 -16.88 -7.36
N GLY A 86 -12.67 -17.89 -8.19
CA GLY A 86 -12.04 -17.73 -9.50
C GLY A 86 -10.57 -18.19 -9.59
N GLY A 87 -10.01 -18.79 -8.53
CA GLY A 87 -8.67 -19.41 -8.51
C GLY A 87 -7.51 -18.41 -8.69
N ASP A 88 -6.28 -18.81 -8.45
CA ASP A 88 -5.14 -17.88 -8.52
C ASP A 88 -5.06 -17.16 -9.88
N LEU A 89 -4.75 -15.87 -9.84
CA LEU A 89 -4.75 -14.99 -11.01
C LEU A 89 -3.43 -14.26 -11.11
N VAL A 90 -2.71 -14.44 -12.21
CA VAL A 90 -1.46 -13.72 -12.51
C VAL A 90 -1.78 -12.58 -13.45
N ILE A 91 -1.29 -11.38 -13.13
CA ILE A 91 -1.51 -10.16 -13.89
C ILE A 91 -0.15 -9.56 -14.24
N GLU A 92 0.13 -9.42 -15.52
CA GLU A 92 1.48 -9.04 -16.00
C GLU A 92 1.68 -7.53 -16.10
N ASN A 93 0.60 -6.75 -16.15
CA ASN A 93 0.71 -5.30 -16.27
C ASN A 93 -0.47 -4.57 -15.60
N TYR A 94 -0.23 -3.30 -15.30
CA TYR A 94 -1.22 -2.45 -14.63
C TYR A 94 -2.51 -2.25 -15.45
N ALA A 95 -2.42 -2.14 -16.79
CA ALA A 95 -3.59 -1.92 -17.62
C ALA A 95 -4.58 -3.08 -17.55
N GLU A 96 -4.06 -4.32 -17.51
CA GLU A 96 -4.86 -5.51 -17.26
C GLU A 96 -5.48 -5.50 -15.85
N MET A 97 -4.69 -5.17 -14.82
CA MET A 97 -5.19 -5.08 -13.44
C MET A 97 -6.36 -4.08 -13.33
N GLU A 98 -6.21 -2.89 -13.90
CA GLU A 98 -7.23 -1.84 -13.87
C GLU A 98 -8.52 -2.30 -14.56
N LYS A 99 -8.40 -2.96 -15.72
CA LYS A 99 -9.54 -3.52 -16.46
C LYS A 99 -10.27 -4.58 -15.63
N LEU A 100 -9.54 -5.56 -15.11
CA LEU A 100 -10.11 -6.66 -14.33
C LEU A 100 -10.79 -6.16 -13.05
N TYR A 101 -10.20 -5.14 -12.40
CA TYR A 101 -10.80 -4.51 -11.22
C TYR A 101 -12.09 -3.77 -11.56
N ARG A 102 -12.10 -2.97 -12.65
CA ARG A 102 -13.29 -2.25 -13.14
C ARG A 102 -14.42 -3.20 -13.52
N GLU A 103 -14.11 -4.34 -14.14
CA GLU A 103 -15.07 -5.40 -14.48
C GLU A 103 -15.59 -6.15 -13.22
N GLY A 104 -14.95 -5.96 -12.05
CA GLY A 104 -15.30 -6.64 -10.80
C GLY A 104 -14.83 -8.10 -10.75
N LYS A 105 -13.87 -8.48 -11.59
CA LYS A 105 -13.23 -9.81 -11.56
C LYS A 105 -12.23 -9.96 -10.43
N ILE A 106 -11.75 -8.83 -9.88
CA ILE A 106 -10.90 -8.77 -8.70
C ILE A 106 -11.71 -8.15 -7.56
N HIS A 107 -11.84 -8.87 -6.45
CA HIS A 107 -12.50 -8.34 -5.26
C HIS A 107 -11.55 -7.40 -4.50
N PRO A 108 -12.04 -6.31 -3.87
CA PRO A 108 -11.18 -5.38 -3.11
C PRO A 108 -10.32 -6.06 -2.03
N MET A 109 -10.87 -7.08 -1.36
CA MET A 109 -10.12 -7.82 -0.34
C MET A 109 -8.91 -8.57 -0.94
N ASP A 110 -9.09 -9.18 -2.10
CA ASP A 110 -8.02 -9.94 -2.77
C ASP A 110 -6.92 -8.98 -3.24
N LEU A 111 -7.31 -7.82 -3.78
CA LEU A 111 -6.38 -6.76 -4.15
C LEU A 111 -5.59 -6.26 -2.93
N LYS A 112 -6.27 -5.92 -1.83
CA LYS A 112 -5.63 -5.47 -0.58
C LYS A 112 -4.63 -6.49 -0.05
N ASN A 113 -5.01 -7.76 0.00
CA ASN A 113 -4.12 -8.83 0.48
C ASN A 113 -2.88 -8.97 -0.40
N SER A 114 -3.06 -8.92 -1.72
CA SER A 114 -1.96 -9.00 -2.67
C SER A 114 -1.02 -7.80 -2.54
N VAL A 115 -1.56 -6.58 -2.51
CA VAL A 115 -0.78 -5.35 -2.31
C VAL A 115 -0.02 -5.41 -0.98
N ALA A 116 -0.65 -5.85 0.11
CA ALA A 116 0.01 -6.01 1.40
C ALA A 116 1.17 -7.01 1.37
N TYR A 117 1.03 -8.10 0.63
CA TYR A 117 2.10 -9.07 0.43
C TYR A 117 3.29 -8.45 -0.30
N TYR A 118 3.06 -7.83 -1.46
CA TYR A 118 4.16 -7.25 -2.25
C TYR A 118 4.85 -6.08 -1.55
N ILE A 119 4.10 -5.20 -0.88
CA ILE A 119 4.70 -4.11 -0.09
C ILE A 119 5.54 -4.69 1.07
N ASN A 120 5.09 -5.77 1.69
CA ASN A 120 5.90 -6.45 2.71
C ASN A 120 7.19 -7.04 2.16
N GLU A 121 7.16 -7.69 1.00
CA GLU A 121 8.36 -8.20 0.33
C GLU A 121 9.31 -7.06 -0.08
N MET A 122 8.78 -5.87 -0.39
CA MET A 122 9.59 -4.68 -0.65
C MET A 122 10.32 -4.17 0.59
N ILE A 123 9.66 -4.19 1.75
CA ILE A 123 10.16 -3.64 3.02
C ILE A 123 11.00 -4.67 3.80
N LYS A 124 10.81 -5.96 3.55
CA LYS A 124 11.51 -7.06 4.23
C LYS A 124 13.04 -6.91 4.28
N PRO A 125 13.76 -6.59 3.18
CA PRO A 125 15.21 -6.40 3.23
C PRO A 125 15.65 -5.27 4.17
N VAL A 126 14.82 -4.23 4.30
CA VAL A 126 15.06 -3.11 5.22
C VAL A 126 14.93 -3.61 6.65
N ARG A 127 13.83 -4.30 7.00
CA ARG A 127 13.61 -4.87 8.35
C ARG A 127 14.72 -5.81 8.77
N GLU A 128 15.09 -6.76 7.91
CA GLU A 128 16.16 -7.72 8.22
C GLU A 128 17.50 -7.03 8.47
N LYS A 129 17.79 -5.92 7.76
CA LYS A 129 19.01 -5.16 7.96
C LYS A 129 19.01 -4.43 9.31
N PHE A 130 17.88 -3.86 9.72
CA PHE A 130 17.74 -3.24 11.05
C PHE A 130 17.81 -4.25 12.20
N GLU A 131 17.38 -5.50 11.99
CA GLU A 131 17.46 -6.56 13.00
C GLU A 131 18.86 -7.13 13.17
N LYS A 132 19.59 -7.33 12.06
CA LYS A 132 20.94 -7.93 12.05
C LYS A 132 22.03 -6.95 12.50
N ASP A 133 21.88 -5.66 12.21
CA ASP A 133 22.86 -4.63 12.55
C ASP A 133 22.52 -3.94 13.87
N SER A 134 23.30 -4.24 14.92
CA SER A 134 23.12 -3.68 16.26
C SER A 134 23.24 -2.15 16.32
N LYS A 135 23.98 -1.52 15.40
CA LYS A 135 24.09 -0.06 15.29
C LYS A 135 22.82 0.54 14.70
N LEU A 136 22.28 -0.08 13.64
CA LEU A 136 21.02 0.36 13.03
C LEU A 136 19.83 0.15 13.97
N LYS A 137 19.82 -0.93 14.75
CA LYS A 137 18.80 -1.15 15.77
C LYS A 137 18.78 -0.05 16.83
N LYS A 138 19.95 0.31 17.39
CA LYS A 138 20.07 1.43 18.35
C LYS A 138 19.65 2.77 17.73
N LEU A 139 19.99 3.00 16.47
CA LEU A 139 19.57 4.19 15.74
C LEU A 139 18.04 4.23 15.59
N LEU A 140 17.41 3.10 15.22
CA LEU A 140 15.96 3.01 15.10
C LEU A 140 15.25 3.26 16.43
N GLU A 141 15.75 2.69 17.53
CA GLU A 141 15.23 2.92 18.89
C GLU A 141 15.33 4.40 19.27
N THR A 142 16.46 5.03 18.95
CA THR A 142 16.68 6.47 19.17
C THR A 142 15.68 7.31 18.37
N ILE A 143 15.46 6.98 17.09
CA ILE A 143 14.50 7.67 16.22
C ILE A 143 13.07 7.51 16.75
N LYS A 144 12.68 6.31 17.18
CA LYS A 144 11.36 6.06 17.79
C LYS A 144 11.15 6.90 19.05
N GLY A 145 12.21 7.12 19.84
CA GLY A 145 12.15 8.02 21.00
C GLY A 145 11.89 9.49 20.65
N PHE A 146 12.19 9.92 19.42
CA PHE A 146 11.91 11.27 18.92
C PHE A 146 10.56 11.41 18.21
N GLU A 147 9.82 10.31 17.99
CA GLU A 147 8.46 10.39 17.48
C GLU A 147 7.55 10.91 18.59
N VAL A 148 7.56 12.23 18.75
CA VAL A 148 6.69 12.97 19.65
C VAL A 148 5.25 12.57 19.32
N THR A 149 4.60 11.93 20.29
CA THR A 149 3.14 11.82 20.39
C THR A 149 2.60 13.24 20.42
N ARG A 150 2.18 13.76 19.27
CA ARG A 150 1.52 15.06 19.14
C ARG A 150 0.12 14.85 18.60
#